data_AF-A0A165QRG3-F1
#
_entry.id   AF-A0A165QRG3-F1
#
_cell.length_a   1.000
_cell.length_b   1.000
_cell.length_c   1.000
_cell.angle_alpha   90.00
_cell.angle_beta   90.00
_cell.angle_gamma   90.00
#
_symmetry.space_group_name_H-M   'P 1'
#
loop_
_entity.id
_entity.type
_entity.pdbx_description
1 polymer ?
#
loop_
_entity_poly.entity_id
_entity_poly.type
_entity_poly.pdbx_seq_one_letter_code
_entity_poly.pdbx_strand_id
1 'polypeptide(L)'
;MSIRELLSEPFGPYLDETFLADACKSTPSRVLGLKSLMLECRGKPTGLSEIEHVIPELCPTDPVRFRGILEIGNRSWLTPLGEKQLQEDIRRRYGKRSRNTAASPTLNVIYSPPLKMTVQVWIQGYKNMSASYLASDLVPNGLRLTSRDKNRQYEVCSMDIETYTRSELYLDRYRLLAAMTHIVKQDGGATEVQKRNIRWFVKGYLRCCAYPEPNKTRRLLFRKNDKDLLEEKDLVPKDLLEQKGLHYQKGLLKVPRLLRKVHRAEMYAAFAEHAEWIKEEQRARKKDIRIVDLDVWSTFIREAKTQRVKASRHGAQWGMPAGYYASDADEDEEESEEEDEVARNVDPSPPSQNPESQPEPATRKKRLAPPPPLPLRRNTKPVNHRRSHGPIYDSDFSPASSSYASSSSCPPSPSLRDSYPSWGFSTPRLGASLTWSCPETQCPYLLNMGKDAPGLFGPLGEVDLQKLSEEFQRMVFHHWEWHLRENGLEWIDTPKGCIVRRIADADGRQERNKSHT
;
A
#
# COMPACT_ATOMS: atom_id res chain seq x y z
N MET A 1 -3.30 -18.41 -34.14
CA MET A 1 -2.95 -17.29 -33.23
C MET A 1 -3.39 -15.99 -33.88
N SER A 2 -4.19 -15.18 -33.18
CA SER A 2 -4.58 -13.86 -33.70
C SER A 2 -3.43 -12.85 -33.53
N ILE A 3 -3.40 -11.77 -34.33
CA ILE A 3 -2.39 -10.70 -34.17
C ILE A 3 -2.49 -10.07 -32.77
N ARG A 4 -3.71 -9.95 -32.21
CA ARG A 4 -3.92 -9.43 -30.86
C ARG A 4 -3.28 -10.30 -29.79
N GLU A 5 -3.43 -11.61 -29.91
CA GLU A 5 -2.81 -12.60 -29.02
C GLU A 5 -1.29 -12.64 -29.17
N LEU A 6 -0.76 -12.41 -30.38
CA LEU A 6 0.68 -12.30 -30.60
C LEU A 6 1.29 -11.10 -29.87
N LEU A 7 0.56 -9.98 -29.85
CA LEU A 7 0.99 -8.70 -29.30
C LEU A 7 0.61 -8.50 -27.81
N SER A 8 -0.13 -9.44 -27.21
CA SER A 8 -0.54 -9.34 -25.80
C SER A 8 0.61 -9.60 -24.82
N GLU A 9 1.65 -10.31 -25.25
CA GLU A 9 2.85 -10.53 -24.47
C GLU A 9 3.97 -9.57 -24.93
N PRO A 10 4.71 -8.93 -24.01
CA PRO A 10 5.82 -8.07 -24.39
C PRO A 10 6.97 -8.84 -25.08
N PHE A 11 7.67 -8.21 -26.02
CA PHE A 11 8.88 -8.73 -26.66
C PHE A 11 10.16 -8.27 -25.93
N GLY A 12 11.33 -8.85 -26.20
CA GLY A 12 12.61 -8.47 -25.59
C GLY A 12 13.11 -9.47 -24.53
N PRO A 13 14.01 -9.03 -23.60
CA PRO A 13 14.36 -7.63 -23.29
C PRO A 13 15.34 -6.99 -24.30
N TYR A 14 15.17 -5.68 -24.53
CA TYR A 14 16.02 -4.87 -25.40
C TYR A 14 16.71 -3.73 -24.65
N LEU A 15 17.94 -3.39 -25.03
CA LEU A 15 18.68 -2.27 -24.44
C LEU A 15 18.16 -0.92 -24.98
N ASP A 16 17.84 0.03 -24.10
CA ASP A 16 17.37 1.39 -24.45
C ASP A 16 18.24 2.04 -25.53
N GLU A 17 19.56 2.03 -25.32
CA GLU A 17 20.54 2.68 -26.20
C GLU A 17 20.58 2.17 -27.64
N THR A 18 20.39 0.87 -27.85
CA THR A 18 20.52 0.24 -29.18
C THR A 18 19.18 0.02 -29.86
N PHE A 19 18.10 -0.09 -29.08
CA PHE A 19 16.77 -0.42 -29.58
C PHE A 19 15.94 0.82 -29.91
N LEU A 20 16.00 1.86 -29.07
CA LEU A 20 15.18 3.07 -29.23
C LEU A 20 15.95 4.17 -29.96
N ALA A 21 15.32 4.78 -30.97
CA ALA A 21 15.86 5.91 -31.71
C ALA A 21 15.71 7.22 -30.92
N ASP A 22 16.49 8.25 -31.25
CA ASP A 22 16.45 9.55 -30.56
C ASP A 22 15.07 10.24 -30.67
N ALA A 23 14.26 9.88 -31.66
CA ALA A 23 12.87 10.31 -31.79
C ALA A 23 11.95 9.80 -30.66
N CYS A 24 12.31 8.70 -29.98
CA CYS A 24 11.56 8.15 -28.85
C CYS A 24 11.88 8.90 -27.55
N LYS A 25 11.50 10.17 -27.43
CA LYS A 25 11.77 10.99 -26.24
C LYS A 25 10.49 11.47 -25.59
N SER A 26 10.55 11.67 -24.27
CA SER A 26 9.48 12.33 -23.54
C SER A 26 9.38 13.81 -23.91
N THR A 27 8.16 14.29 -23.97
CA THR A 27 7.79 15.68 -24.22
C THR A 27 6.81 16.13 -23.13
N PRO A 28 6.65 17.43 -22.86
CA PRO A 28 5.65 17.92 -21.89
C PRO A 28 4.23 17.41 -22.16
N SER A 29 3.87 17.24 -23.44
CA SER A 29 2.57 16.71 -23.86
C SER A 29 2.47 15.19 -23.83
N ARG A 30 3.60 14.48 -23.82
CA ARG A 30 3.64 13.02 -23.94
C ARG A 30 4.90 12.47 -23.31
N VAL A 31 4.76 11.93 -22.11
CA VAL A 31 5.84 11.22 -21.40
C VAL A 31 5.82 9.75 -21.79
N LEU A 32 7.00 9.14 -21.88
CA LEU A 32 7.14 7.71 -22.11
C LEU A 32 6.73 6.96 -20.84
N GLY A 33 5.62 6.21 -20.91
CA GLY A 33 5.13 5.40 -19.81
C GLY A 33 5.83 4.05 -19.73
N LEU A 34 6.37 3.71 -18.56
CA LEU A 34 6.99 2.43 -18.25
C LEU A 34 6.11 1.65 -17.27
N LYS A 35 5.63 0.49 -17.69
CA LYS A 35 4.84 -0.43 -16.86
C LYS A 35 5.73 -1.51 -16.26
N SER A 36 5.36 -2.04 -15.10
CA SER A 36 6.06 -3.13 -14.43
C SER A 36 7.56 -2.86 -14.24
N LEU A 37 7.91 -1.65 -13.78
CA LEU A 37 9.30 -1.28 -13.51
C LEU A 37 9.92 -2.25 -12.49
N MET A 38 11.03 -2.86 -12.89
CA MET A 38 11.94 -3.64 -12.05
C MET A 38 13.24 -2.88 -11.89
N LEU A 39 13.76 -2.82 -10.66
CA LEU A 39 15.08 -2.28 -10.37
C LEU A 39 16.00 -3.41 -9.89
N GLU A 40 17.24 -3.40 -10.37
CA GLU A 40 18.24 -4.38 -10.00
C GLU A 40 19.59 -3.69 -9.72
N CYS A 41 20.27 -4.12 -8.66
CA CYS A 41 21.62 -3.70 -8.33
C CYS A 41 22.47 -4.95 -8.05
N ARG A 42 23.64 -5.07 -8.69
CA ARG A 42 24.51 -6.27 -8.62
C ARG A 42 23.75 -7.58 -8.95
N GLY A 43 22.81 -7.52 -9.90
CA GLY A 43 22.00 -8.66 -10.32
C GLY A 43 20.94 -9.12 -9.31
N LYS A 44 20.73 -8.37 -8.22
CA LYS A 44 19.67 -8.64 -7.23
C LYS A 44 18.54 -7.61 -7.38
N PRO A 45 17.28 -8.01 -7.21
CA PRO A 45 16.17 -7.07 -7.10
C PRO A 45 16.43 -6.04 -5.99
N THR A 46 16.13 -4.78 -6.26
CA THR A 46 16.32 -3.66 -5.32
C THR A 46 15.13 -2.70 -5.40
N GLY A 47 15.10 -1.69 -4.54
CA GLY A 47 14.08 -0.64 -4.57
C GLY A 47 14.66 0.73 -4.29
N LEU A 48 13.85 1.76 -4.51
CA LEU A 48 14.26 3.17 -4.33
C LEU A 48 14.71 3.47 -2.90
N SER A 49 14.16 2.79 -1.89
CA SER A 49 14.58 3.00 -0.48
C SER A 49 16.01 2.55 -0.19
N GLU A 50 16.54 1.62 -1.00
CA GLU A 50 17.87 1.04 -0.86
C GLU A 50 18.92 1.78 -1.71
N ILE A 51 18.49 2.47 -2.77
CA ILE A 51 19.39 3.12 -3.73
C ILE A 51 19.36 4.65 -3.70
N GLU A 52 18.31 5.26 -3.12
CA GLU A 52 18.16 6.72 -2.99
C GLU A 52 18.31 7.14 -1.53
N HIS A 53 19.57 7.31 -1.09
CA HIS A 53 19.87 7.87 0.23
C HIS A 53 20.12 9.38 0.13
N VAL A 54 19.66 10.13 1.14
CA VAL A 54 19.97 11.57 1.25
C VAL A 54 21.46 11.78 1.53
N ILE A 55 22.09 10.81 2.19
CA ILE A 55 23.52 10.76 2.46
C ILE A 55 24.17 10.04 1.28
N PRO A 56 24.90 10.74 0.39
CA PRO A 56 25.44 10.15 -0.84
C PRO A 56 26.39 8.98 -0.59
N GLU A 57 27.09 8.97 0.55
CA GLU A 57 28.04 7.91 0.92
C GLU A 57 27.37 6.56 1.22
N LEU A 58 26.06 6.56 1.48
CA LEU A 58 25.28 5.35 1.68
C LEU A 58 24.67 4.82 0.38
N CYS A 59 24.70 5.59 -0.70
CA CYS A 59 24.20 5.14 -1.99
C CYS A 59 25.14 4.06 -2.57
N PRO A 60 24.59 2.98 -3.16
CA PRO A 60 25.41 2.00 -3.86
C PRO A 60 26.15 2.67 -5.02
N THR A 61 27.45 2.39 -5.14
CA THR A 61 28.29 2.87 -6.24
C THR A 61 28.05 2.10 -7.55
N ASP A 62 27.47 0.90 -7.45
CA ASP A 62 27.15 0.07 -8.60
C ASP A 62 26.03 0.67 -9.44
N PRO A 63 26.09 0.49 -10.77
CA PRO A 63 25.04 0.98 -11.65
C PRO A 63 23.74 0.22 -11.38
N VAL A 64 22.67 0.98 -11.17
CA VAL A 64 21.32 0.42 -11.01
C VAL A 64 20.73 0.17 -12.40
N ARG A 65 20.46 -1.09 -12.70
CA ARG A 65 19.75 -1.50 -13.91
C ARG A 65 18.25 -1.36 -13.67
N PHE A 66 17.54 -0.82 -14.66
CA PHE A 66 16.08 -0.86 -14.70
C PHE A 66 15.60 -1.74 -15.85
N ARG A 67 14.42 -2.32 -15.69
CA ARG A 67 13.67 -3.01 -16.73
C ARG A 67 12.21 -2.61 -16.65
N GLY A 68 11.51 -2.53 -17.76
CA GLY A 68 10.07 -2.25 -17.76
C GLY A 68 9.45 -2.40 -19.14
N ILE A 69 8.13 -2.45 -19.18
CA ILE A 69 7.36 -2.59 -20.40
C ILE A 69 7.05 -1.20 -20.96
N LEU A 70 7.51 -0.94 -22.18
CA LEU A 70 7.21 0.25 -22.96
C LEU A 70 6.25 -0.11 -24.09
N GLU A 71 5.26 0.75 -24.34
CA GLU A 71 4.35 0.63 -25.48
C GLU A 71 4.88 1.43 -26.68
N ILE A 72 5.33 0.73 -27.71
CA ILE A 72 5.77 1.33 -28.97
C ILE A 72 4.53 1.57 -29.82
N GLY A 73 4.17 2.84 -29.97
CA GLY A 73 3.04 3.27 -30.81
C GLY A 73 3.47 3.87 -32.15
N ASN A 74 4.77 4.01 -32.40
CA ASN A 74 5.29 4.59 -33.63
C ASN A 74 6.57 3.85 -34.05
N ARG A 75 6.62 3.41 -35.32
CA ARG A 75 7.79 2.76 -35.90
C ARG A 75 9.04 3.65 -35.87
N SER A 76 8.89 4.97 -35.97
CA SER A 76 10.03 5.91 -35.91
C SER A 76 10.72 5.97 -34.55
N TRP A 77 10.15 5.33 -33.52
CA TRP A 77 10.76 5.21 -32.20
C TRP A 77 11.83 4.12 -32.14
N LEU A 78 11.91 3.25 -33.14
CA LEU A 78 12.88 2.17 -33.21
C LEU A 78 14.10 2.59 -34.04
N THR A 79 15.29 2.17 -33.62
CA THR A 79 16.45 2.21 -34.50
C THR A 79 16.27 1.21 -35.65
N PRO A 80 17.01 1.32 -36.77
CA PRO A 80 16.98 0.31 -37.83
C PRO A 80 17.31 -1.10 -37.31
N LEU A 81 18.23 -1.19 -36.35
CA LEU A 81 18.59 -2.44 -35.69
C LEU A 81 17.44 -2.96 -34.80
N GLY A 82 16.84 -2.09 -33.99
CA GLY A 82 15.71 -2.44 -33.12
C GLY A 82 14.48 -2.89 -33.91
N GLU A 83 14.21 -2.25 -35.05
CA GLU A 83 13.16 -2.68 -35.97
C GLU A 83 13.41 -4.09 -36.51
N LYS A 84 14.64 -4.36 -36.97
CA LYS A 84 15.03 -5.68 -37.47
C LYS A 84 14.89 -6.75 -36.38
N GLN A 85 15.34 -6.46 -35.16
CA GLN A 85 15.24 -7.37 -34.00
C GLN A 85 13.79 -7.66 -33.64
N LEU A 86 12.96 -6.62 -33.51
CA LEU A 86 11.54 -6.79 -33.16
C LEU A 86 10.79 -7.58 -34.24
N GLN A 87 11.06 -7.29 -35.52
CA GLN A 87 10.47 -8.03 -36.63
C GLN A 87 10.84 -9.52 -36.60
N GLU A 88 12.07 -9.84 -36.24
CA GLU A 88 12.54 -11.23 -36.14
C GLU A 88 11.89 -11.96 -34.95
N ASP A 89 11.75 -11.30 -33.81
CA ASP A 89 11.06 -11.88 -32.66
C ASP A 89 9.56 -12.11 -32.92
N ILE A 90 8.92 -11.21 -33.68
CA ILE A 90 7.55 -11.39 -34.18
C ILE A 90 7.46 -12.63 -35.08
N ARG A 91 8.40 -12.79 -36.03
CA ARG A 91 8.46 -13.97 -36.90
C ARG A 91 8.64 -15.25 -36.11
N ARG A 92 9.58 -15.26 -35.17
CA ARG A 92 9.89 -16.40 -34.32
C ARG A 92 8.70 -16.81 -33.46
N ARG A 93 8.04 -15.85 -32.80
CA ARG A 93 6.87 -16.13 -31.94
C ARG A 93 5.67 -16.61 -32.75
N TYR A 94 5.44 -16.01 -33.92
CA TYR A 94 4.36 -16.41 -34.82
C TYR A 94 4.60 -17.81 -35.43
N GLY A 95 5.81 -18.08 -35.91
CA GLY A 95 6.17 -19.35 -36.56
C GLY A 95 6.18 -20.56 -35.62
N LYS A 96 6.48 -20.38 -34.33
CA LYS A 96 6.44 -21.47 -33.34
C LYS A 96 5.03 -22.06 -33.14
N ARG A 97 3.96 -21.30 -33.39
CA ARG A 97 2.58 -21.72 -33.10
C ARG A 97 1.73 -22.01 -34.35
N SER A 98 2.13 -21.54 -35.54
CA SER A 98 1.39 -21.79 -36.78
C SER A 98 2.10 -22.83 -37.64
N ARG A 99 1.65 -24.09 -37.60
CA ARG A 99 2.08 -25.13 -38.56
C ARG A 99 1.52 -24.89 -39.98
N ASN A 100 0.51 -24.04 -40.12
CA ASN A 100 -0.10 -23.67 -41.40
C ASN A 100 0.39 -22.29 -41.86
N THR A 101 1.10 -22.31 -42.99
CA THR A 101 1.54 -21.33 -44.03
C THR A 101 1.21 -19.82 -43.99
N ALA A 102 0.52 -19.25 -43.00
CA ALA A 102 0.31 -17.80 -42.97
C ALA A 102 1.66 -17.06 -42.79
N ALA A 103 1.94 -16.10 -43.66
CA ALA A 103 3.12 -15.26 -43.54
C ALA A 103 3.05 -14.44 -42.23
N SER A 104 4.17 -14.35 -41.53
CA SER A 104 4.26 -13.56 -40.30
C SER A 104 3.98 -12.08 -40.60
N PRO A 105 3.16 -11.39 -39.77
CA PRO A 105 2.84 -9.99 -39.99
C PRO A 105 4.11 -9.13 -39.92
N THR A 106 4.21 -8.18 -40.84
CA THR A 106 5.29 -7.19 -40.80
C THR A 106 4.95 -6.04 -39.85
N LEU A 107 5.95 -5.37 -39.29
CA LEU A 107 5.77 -4.17 -38.46
C LEU A 107 5.01 -3.08 -39.22
N ASN A 108 5.20 -2.98 -40.53
CA ASN A 108 4.43 -2.07 -41.38
C ASN A 108 2.93 -2.35 -41.31
N VAL A 109 2.54 -3.61 -41.41
CA VAL A 109 1.12 -4.01 -41.31
C VAL A 109 0.57 -3.71 -39.91
N ILE A 110 1.35 -3.95 -38.86
CA ILE A 110 0.94 -3.72 -37.46
C ILE A 110 0.69 -2.23 -37.17
N TYR A 111 1.59 -1.34 -37.61
CA TYR A 111 1.51 0.10 -37.34
C TYR A 111 0.64 0.88 -38.34
N SER A 112 0.36 0.33 -39.52
CA SER A 112 -0.46 1.01 -40.53
C SER A 112 -1.96 0.78 -40.31
N PRO A 113 -2.82 1.70 -40.81
CA PRO A 113 -4.25 1.44 -40.93
C PRO A 113 -4.52 0.18 -41.77
N PRO A 114 -5.53 -0.64 -41.44
CA PRO A 114 -6.57 -0.40 -40.44
C PRO A 114 -6.20 -0.83 -39.00
N LEU A 115 -5.06 -1.50 -38.79
CA LEU A 115 -4.72 -2.07 -37.49
C LEU A 115 -4.30 -1.01 -36.47
N LYS A 116 -3.33 -0.15 -36.83
CA LYS A 116 -2.77 0.92 -35.98
C LYS A 116 -2.57 0.46 -34.52
N MET A 117 -1.94 -0.69 -34.35
CA MET A 117 -1.76 -1.32 -33.05
C MET A 117 -0.44 -0.89 -32.40
N THR A 118 -0.39 -0.94 -31.07
CA THR A 118 0.83 -0.74 -30.29
C THR A 118 1.51 -2.07 -30.00
N VAL A 119 2.84 -2.09 -29.93
CA VAL A 119 3.61 -3.28 -29.54
C VAL A 119 4.24 -3.06 -28.17
N GLN A 120 4.04 -4.00 -27.25
CA GLN A 120 4.68 -3.98 -25.94
C GLN A 120 6.08 -4.59 -26.00
N VAL A 121 7.06 -3.93 -25.41
CA VAL A 121 8.45 -4.41 -25.36
C VAL A 121 9.03 -4.19 -23.97
N TRP A 122 9.81 -5.17 -23.49
CA TRP A 122 10.67 -5.02 -22.33
C TRP A 122 11.89 -4.20 -22.73
N ILE A 123 12.00 -2.98 -22.20
CA ILE A 123 13.19 -2.13 -22.30
C ILE A 123 14.00 -2.30 -21.02
N GLN A 124 15.31 -2.35 -21.16
CA GLN A 124 16.26 -2.32 -20.06
C GLN A 124 17.35 -1.28 -20.30
N GLY A 125 17.87 -0.70 -19.23
CA GLY A 125 18.94 0.28 -19.28
C GLY A 125 19.48 0.55 -17.89
N TYR A 126 20.37 1.54 -17.77
CA TYR A 126 20.90 1.96 -16.49
C TYR A 126 20.29 3.30 -16.06
N LYS A 127 20.02 3.45 -14.78
CA LYS A 127 19.54 4.70 -14.19
C LYS A 127 20.69 5.72 -14.13
N ASN A 128 20.42 6.98 -14.50
CA ASN A 128 21.41 8.06 -14.47
C ASN A 128 21.33 8.91 -13.20
N MET A 129 20.15 9.49 -12.99
CA MET A 129 19.87 10.49 -11.95
C MET A 129 18.98 9.89 -10.86
N SER A 130 18.87 10.56 -9.72
CA SER A 130 17.88 10.22 -8.70
C SER A 130 16.47 10.18 -9.30
N ALA A 131 15.70 9.18 -8.86
CA ALA A 131 14.28 9.14 -9.10
C ALA A 131 13.62 10.43 -8.57
N SER A 132 12.58 10.90 -9.26
CA SER A 132 11.80 12.05 -8.83
C SER A 132 10.34 11.65 -8.69
N TYR A 133 9.81 11.66 -7.47
CA TYR A 133 8.43 11.31 -7.18
C TYR A 133 7.66 12.52 -6.67
N LEU A 134 6.57 12.89 -7.35
CA LEU A 134 5.72 14.04 -7.01
C LEU A 134 6.45 15.40 -6.98
N ALA A 135 7.60 15.49 -7.65
CA ALA A 135 8.47 16.67 -7.64
C ALA A 135 8.93 17.11 -9.03
N SER A 136 8.51 16.41 -10.08
CA SER A 136 8.91 16.72 -11.46
C SER A 136 7.81 17.47 -12.19
N ASP A 137 8.17 18.56 -12.88
CA ASP A 137 7.21 19.29 -13.74
C ASP A 137 6.69 18.44 -14.90
N LEU A 138 7.50 17.47 -15.38
CA LEU A 138 7.12 16.57 -16.46
C LEU A 138 6.13 15.49 -15.99
N VAL A 139 6.27 15.05 -14.74
CA VAL A 139 5.45 13.99 -14.13
C VAL A 139 5.01 14.45 -12.74
N PRO A 140 4.12 15.46 -12.64
CA PRO A 140 3.82 16.12 -11.36
C PRO A 140 3.12 15.19 -10.37
N ASN A 141 2.37 14.21 -10.87
CA ASN A 141 1.58 13.28 -10.08
C ASN A 141 2.11 11.84 -10.11
N GLY A 142 3.38 11.66 -10.47
CA GLY A 142 3.94 10.33 -10.66
C GLY A 142 5.43 10.25 -10.35
N LEU A 143 5.99 9.09 -10.68
CA LEU A 143 7.41 8.80 -10.50
C LEU A 143 8.11 8.92 -11.85
N ARG A 144 9.18 9.70 -11.89
CA ARG A 144 10.05 9.87 -13.05
C ARG A 144 11.37 9.15 -12.86
N LEU A 145 11.76 8.36 -13.86
CA LEU A 145 13.06 7.71 -13.98
C LEU A 145 13.83 8.32 -15.18
N THR A 146 15.16 8.42 -15.10
CA THR A 146 15.99 8.86 -16.24
C THR A 146 17.05 7.83 -16.60
N SER A 147 17.14 7.44 -17.87
CA SER A 147 18.18 6.52 -18.35
C SER A 147 19.53 7.19 -18.53
N ARG A 148 20.62 6.43 -18.34
CA ARG A 148 22.02 6.88 -18.42
C ARG A 148 22.46 7.18 -19.84
N ASP A 149 22.14 6.30 -20.77
CA ASP A 149 22.79 6.32 -22.09
C ASP A 149 22.24 7.43 -22.98
N LYS A 150 20.93 7.68 -22.90
CA LYS A 150 20.21 8.64 -23.77
C LYS A 150 19.46 9.72 -23.00
N ASN A 151 19.58 9.77 -21.67
CA ASN A 151 18.82 10.70 -20.82
C ASN A 151 17.31 10.67 -21.07
N ARG A 152 16.76 9.51 -21.47
CA ARG A 152 15.32 9.39 -21.68
C ARG A 152 14.62 9.41 -20.33
N GLN A 153 13.58 10.23 -20.24
CA GLN A 153 12.77 10.36 -19.04
C GLN A 153 11.55 9.46 -19.18
N TYR A 154 11.28 8.62 -18.19
CA TYR A 154 10.14 7.71 -18.17
C TYR A 154 9.23 8.07 -17.01
N GLU A 155 7.93 8.11 -17.25
CA GLU A 155 6.92 8.03 -16.20
C GLU A 155 6.74 6.56 -15.81
N VAL A 156 6.85 6.23 -14.54
CA VAL A 156 6.64 4.89 -14.03
C VAL A 156 5.15 4.71 -13.74
N CYS A 157 4.45 4.06 -14.68
CA CYS A 157 3.01 3.81 -14.57
C CYS A 157 2.69 2.68 -13.59
N SER A 158 3.57 1.69 -13.47
CA SER A 158 3.46 0.62 -12.47
C SER A 158 4.83 0.03 -12.16
N MET A 159 4.96 -0.57 -10.98
CA MET A 159 6.16 -1.26 -10.52
C MET A 159 5.90 -2.77 -10.41
N ASP A 160 6.95 -3.55 -10.57
CA ASP A 160 7.00 -4.91 -10.08
C ASP A 160 6.80 -4.95 -8.55
N ILE A 161 6.20 -6.03 -8.03
CA ILE A 161 5.79 -6.14 -6.62
C ILE A 161 7.02 -6.11 -5.69
N GLU A 162 8.11 -6.77 -6.05
CA GLU A 162 9.31 -6.79 -5.21
C GLU A 162 9.97 -5.41 -5.21
N THR A 163 10.06 -4.78 -6.37
CA THR A 163 10.59 -3.40 -6.50
C THR A 163 9.74 -2.41 -5.72
N TYR A 164 8.40 -2.51 -5.78
CA TYR A 164 7.48 -1.67 -5.02
C TYR A 164 7.68 -1.82 -3.51
N THR A 165 7.72 -3.07 -3.03
CA THR A 165 7.89 -3.38 -1.60
C THR A 165 9.19 -2.77 -1.07
N ARG A 166 10.28 -2.90 -1.82
CA ARG A 166 11.58 -2.29 -1.48
C ARG A 166 11.61 -0.77 -1.66
N SER A 167 10.64 -0.19 -2.35
CA SER A 167 10.53 1.25 -2.59
C SER A 167 9.53 1.96 -1.67
N GLU A 168 8.78 1.23 -0.84
CA GLU A 168 7.69 1.76 -0.01
C GLU A 168 8.14 2.96 0.83
N LEU A 169 9.23 2.82 1.59
CA LEU A 169 9.75 3.90 2.44
C LEU A 169 10.14 5.15 1.65
N TYR A 170 10.75 5.00 0.47
CA TYR A 170 11.03 6.13 -0.42
C TYR A 170 9.74 6.81 -0.88
N LEU A 171 8.74 6.03 -1.31
CA LEU A 171 7.47 6.57 -1.81
C LEU A 171 6.70 7.31 -0.71
N ASP A 172 6.66 6.76 0.51
CA ASP A 172 5.95 7.37 1.64
C ASP A 172 6.58 8.68 2.09
N ARG A 173 7.92 8.74 2.15
CA ARG A 173 8.68 9.97 2.43
C ARG A 173 8.32 11.09 1.46
N TYR A 174 8.30 10.79 0.17
CA TYR A 174 7.99 11.79 -0.87
C TYR A 174 6.50 12.14 -0.94
N ARG A 175 5.58 11.21 -0.64
CA ARG A 175 4.15 11.53 -0.46
C ARG A 175 3.94 12.52 0.67
N LEU A 176 4.57 12.28 1.82
CA LEU A 176 4.47 13.17 2.96
C LEU A 176 5.06 14.55 2.64
N LEU A 177 6.22 14.60 1.97
CA LEU A 177 6.84 15.85 1.54
C LEU A 177 6.00 16.62 0.50
N ALA A 178 5.36 15.92 -0.44
CA ALA A 178 4.43 16.51 -1.38
C ALA A 178 3.21 17.09 -0.65
N ALA A 179 2.68 16.39 0.36
CA ALA A 179 1.59 16.92 1.19
C ALA A 179 2.03 18.19 1.95
N MET A 180 3.24 18.21 2.55
CA MET A 180 3.77 19.40 3.20
C MET A 180 3.90 20.59 2.23
N THR A 181 4.39 20.33 1.03
CA THR A 181 4.55 21.35 -0.02
C THR A 181 3.19 21.87 -0.47
N HIS A 182 2.19 20.99 -0.59
CA HIS A 182 0.82 21.37 -0.90
C HIS A 182 0.22 22.27 0.19
N ILE A 183 0.39 21.92 1.46
CA ILE A 183 -0.09 22.73 2.60
C ILE A 183 0.50 24.15 2.56
N VAL A 184 1.82 24.25 2.36
CA VAL A 184 2.51 25.56 2.23
C VAL A 184 2.01 26.34 1.03
N LYS A 185 1.75 25.68 -0.09
CA LYS A 185 1.19 26.33 -1.29
C LYS A 185 -0.21 26.88 -1.03
N GLN A 186 -1.07 26.13 -0.33
CA GLN A 186 -2.43 26.56 0.02
C GLN A 186 -2.45 27.71 1.03
N ASP A 187 -1.44 27.79 1.90
CA ASP A 187 -1.27 28.88 2.86
C ASP A 187 -0.90 30.22 2.18
N GLY A 188 -0.40 30.19 0.94
CA GLY A 188 -0.08 31.42 0.19
C GLY A 188 1.04 32.26 0.81
N GLY A 189 1.82 31.69 1.74
CA GLY A 189 2.89 32.40 2.44
C GLY A 189 2.43 33.20 3.66
N ALA A 190 1.18 33.04 4.12
CA ALA A 190 0.67 33.72 5.32
C ALA A 190 1.44 33.34 6.59
N THR A 191 1.87 32.08 6.69
CA THR A 191 2.62 31.57 7.83
C THR A 191 4.13 31.59 7.53
N GLU A 192 4.89 32.35 8.32
CA GLU A 192 6.37 32.37 8.27
C GLU A 192 6.97 30.99 8.53
N VAL A 193 8.13 30.69 7.91
CA VAL A 193 8.76 29.36 7.98
C VAL A 193 9.06 28.93 9.44
N GLN A 194 9.41 29.86 10.31
CA GLN A 194 9.69 29.63 11.73
C GLN A 194 8.45 29.23 12.54
N LYS A 195 7.25 29.60 12.07
CA LYS A 195 5.97 29.28 12.73
C LYS A 195 5.38 27.95 12.24
N ARG A 196 5.94 27.36 11.18
CA ARG A 196 5.51 26.06 10.61
C ARG A 196 6.05 24.88 11.42
N ASN A 197 5.55 24.74 12.64
CA ASN A 197 5.86 23.60 13.51
C ASN A 197 5.04 22.35 13.12
N ILE A 198 5.23 21.24 13.84
CA ILE A 198 4.51 20.00 13.55
C ILE A 198 2.98 20.14 13.71
N ARG A 199 2.50 20.88 14.72
CA ARG A 199 1.06 21.12 14.95
C ARG A 199 0.44 21.76 13.70
N TRP A 200 1.12 22.75 13.13
CA TRP A 200 0.71 23.44 11.91
C TRP A 200 0.59 22.49 10.71
N PHE A 201 1.59 21.61 10.49
CA PHE A 201 1.53 20.64 9.40
C PHE A 201 0.44 19.58 9.57
N VAL A 202 0.18 19.12 10.80
CA VAL A 202 -0.91 18.17 11.09
C VAL A 202 -2.27 18.81 10.83
N LYS A 203 -2.51 20.02 11.34
CA LYS A 203 -3.73 20.81 11.09
C LYS A 203 -3.93 21.06 9.60
N GLY A 204 -2.86 21.46 8.91
CA GLY A 204 -2.86 21.66 7.46
C GLY A 204 -3.17 20.39 6.68
N TYR A 205 -2.66 19.24 7.09
CA TYR A 205 -2.96 17.96 6.44
C TYR A 205 -4.44 17.58 6.59
N LEU A 206 -4.99 17.68 7.80
CA LEU A 206 -6.40 17.37 8.05
C LEU A 206 -7.33 18.28 7.25
N ARG A 207 -6.99 19.57 7.13
CA ARG A 207 -7.75 20.55 6.37
C ARG A 207 -7.65 20.36 4.85
N CYS A 208 -6.45 20.16 4.32
CA CYS A 208 -6.18 20.26 2.88
C CYS A 208 -6.02 18.91 2.18
N CYS A 209 -5.66 17.84 2.90
CA CYS A 209 -5.20 16.58 2.31
C CYS A 209 -6.03 15.36 2.72
N ALA A 210 -6.52 15.30 3.96
CA ALA A 210 -7.18 14.10 4.49
C ALA A 210 -8.53 13.81 3.82
N TYR A 211 -9.25 14.85 3.41
CA TYR A 211 -10.62 14.71 2.88
C TYR A 211 -10.80 15.43 1.54
N PRO A 212 -10.10 15.02 0.45
CA PRO A 212 -10.34 15.60 -0.86
C PRO A 212 -11.79 15.37 -1.27
N GLU A 213 -12.51 16.43 -1.66
CA GLU A 213 -13.90 16.33 -2.11
C GLU A 213 -14.14 15.22 -3.16
N PRO A 214 -13.26 15.02 -4.17
CA PRO A 214 -13.44 13.94 -5.13
C PRO A 214 -13.49 12.54 -4.51
N ASN A 215 -12.85 12.31 -3.35
CA ASN A 215 -12.83 10.99 -2.72
C ASN A 215 -14.19 10.63 -2.09
N LYS A 216 -14.99 11.63 -1.71
CA LYS A 216 -16.36 11.39 -1.23
C LYS A 216 -17.24 10.83 -2.35
N THR A 217 -17.07 11.30 -3.58
CA THR A 217 -17.96 10.93 -4.69
C THR A 217 -17.35 9.95 -5.67
N ARG A 218 -16.13 9.46 -5.44
CA ARG A 218 -15.40 8.60 -6.39
C ARG A 218 -14.73 7.42 -5.70
N ARG A 219 -14.88 6.24 -6.30
CA ARG A 219 -14.15 5.00 -5.98
C ARG A 219 -13.05 4.79 -7.02
N LEU A 220 -11.80 4.59 -6.57
CA LEU A 220 -10.66 4.34 -7.47
C LEU A 220 -10.65 2.90 -7.98
N LEU A 221 -11.01 1.95 -7.11
CA LEU A 221 -11.07 0.52 -7.42
C LEU A 221 -12.53 0.07 -7.44
N PHE A 222 -13.13 -0.01 -8.63
CA PHE A 222 -14.54 -0.40 -8.79
C PHE A 222 -14.67 -1.47 -9.87
N ARG A 223 -15.73 -2.28 -9.79
CA ARG A 223 -16.12 -3.16 -10.90
C ARG A 223 -17.16 -2.44 -11.74
N LYS A 224 -17.16 -2.67 -13.06
CA LYS A 224 -18.13 -2.04 -13.98
C LYS A 224 -19.60 -2.29 -13.60
N ASN A 225 -19.85 -3.30 -12.77
CA ASN A 225 -21.16 -3.81 -12.41
C ASN A 225 -21.58 -3.36 -11.00
N ASP A 226 -20.80 -2.52 -10.33
CA ASP A 226 -21.12 -2.04 -8.98
C ASP A 226 -22.37 -1.15 -9.05
N LYS A 227 -23.39 -1.50 -8.27
CA LYS A 227 -24.74 -0.88 -8.35
C LYS A 227 -24.79 0.59 -7.93
N ASP A 228 -23.81 1.00 -7.13
CA ASP A 228 -23.69 2.34 -6.56
C ASP A 228 -22.92 3.31 -7.47
N LEU A 229 -22.43 2.85 -8.63
CA LEU A 229 -21.85 3.73 -9.63
C LEU A 229 -22.93 4.51 -10.38
N LEU A 230 -22.61 5.75 -10.75
CA LEU A 230 -23.41 6.51 -11.71
C LEU A 230 -23.42 5.77 -13.06
N GLU A 231 -24.59 5.73 -13.69
CA GLU A 231 -24.72 5.13 -15.01
C GLU A 231 -24.10 6.05 -16.06
N GLU A 232 -23.59 5.47 -17.16
CA GLU A 232 -22.90 6.24 -18.21
C GLU A 232 -23.77 7.34 -18.82
N LYS A 233 -25.10 7.16 -18.80
CA LYS A 233 -26.09 8.16 -19.24
C LYS A 233 -26.20 9.38 -18.32
N ASP A 234 -25.84 9.22 -17.04
CA ASP A 234 -25.89 10.28 -16.02
C ASP A 234 -24.54 11.04 -15.93
N LEU A 235 -23.51 10.53 -16.61
CA LEU A 235 -22.20 11.18 -16.68
C LEU A 235 -22.24 12.40 -17.60
N VAL A 236 -21.43 13.40 -17.29
CA VAL A 236 -21.30 14.57 -18.15
C VAL A 236 -20.66 14.12 -19.47
N PRO A 237 -21.20 14.52 -20.63
CA PRO A 237 -20.61 14.19 -21.93
C PRO A 237 -19.11 14.48 -21.96
N LYS A 238 -18.34 13.54 -22.52
CA LYS A 238 -16.87 13.58 -22.54
C LYS A 238 -16.33 14.88 -23.15
N ASP A 239 -17.00 15.39 -24.18
CA ASP A 239 -16.59 16.61 -24.89
C ASP A 239 -16.63 17.85 -23.97
N LEU A 240 -17.63 17.95 -23.10
CA LEU A 240 -17.74 19.04 -22.12
C LEU A 240 -16.69 18.91 -21.01
N LEU A 241 -16.26 17.70 -20.69
CA LEU A 241 -15.22 17.45 -19.69
C LEU A 241 -13.83 17.75 -20.22
N GLU A 242 -13.55 17.38 -21.47
CA GLU A 242 -12.29 17.72 -22.14
C GLU A 242 -12.15 19.24 -22.27
N GLN A 243 -13.24 19.96 -22.59
CA GLN A 243 -13.26 21.44 -22.57
C GLN A 243 -12.95 22.03 -21.18
N LYS A 244 -13.33 21.34 -20.09
CA LYS A 244 -13.06 21.74 -18.70
C LYS A 244 -11.74 21.19 -18.15
N GLY A 245 -10.96 20.43 -18.93
CA GLY A 245 -9.73 19.79 -18.47
C GLY A 245 -9.95 18.69 -17.41
N LEU A 246 -11.16 18.13 -17.30
CA LEU A 246 -11.49 17.08 -16.34
C LEU A 246 -11.28 15.71 -16.97
N HIS A 247 -10.21 15.03 -16.62
CA HIS A 247 -9.74 13.87 -17.39
C HIS A 247 -10.39 12.51 -17.06
N TYR A 248 -11.15 12.32 -15.97
CA TYR A 248 -11.64 10.97 -15.63
C TYR A 248 -12.85 10.95 -14.68
N GLN A 249 -14.03 10.56 -15.17
CA GLN A 249 -15.28 10.35 -14.39
C GLN A 249 -15.53 8.89 -13.98
N LYS A 250 -14.59 7.99 -14.24
CA LYS A 250 -14.79 6.59 -13.85
C LYS A 250 -14.80 6.42 -12.33
N GLY A 251 -15.74 5.60 -11.87
CA GLY A 251 -15.91 5.29 -10.45
C GLY A 251 -16.72 6.31 -9.68
N LEU A 252 -17.44 7.24 -10.34
CA LEU A 252 -18.32 8.16 -9.64
C LEU A 252 -19.50 7.42 -9.01
N LEU A 253 -19.87 7.81 -7.81
CA LEU A 253 -20.86 7.15 -6.98
C LEU A 253 -22.17 7.95 -6.96
N LYS A 254 -23.29 7.23 -6.91
CA LYS A 254 -24.64 7.79 -6.74
C LYS A 254 -24.81 8.46 -5.38
N VAL A 255 -24.14 7.92 -4.35
CA VAL A 255 -24.22 8.39 -2.98
C VAL A 255 -22.80 8.74 -2.49
N PRO A 256 -22.60 9.90 -1.85
CA PRO A 256 -21.33 10.23 -1.23
C PRO A 256 -20.91 9.21 -0.18
N ARG A 257 -19.63 8.84 -0.18
CA ARG A 257 -19.01 7.98 0.81
C ARG A 257 -18.75 8.74 2.09
N LEU A 258 -18.85 8.02 3.20
CA LEU A 258 -18.22 8.40 4.44
C LEU A 258 -16.74 8.00 4.37
N LEU A 259 -15.87 9.00 4.36
CA LEU A 259 -14.42 8.79 4.43
C LEU A 259 -14.03 8.42 5.87
N ARG A 260 -12.99 7.60 6.04
CA ARG A 260 -12.46 7.31 7.39
C ARG A 260 -11.96 8.61 8.02
N LYS A 261 -12.35 8.86 9.27
CA LYS A 261 -11.77 9.95 10.06
C LYS A 261 -10.30 9.64 10.32
N VAL A 262 -9.41 10.50 9.84
CA VAL A 262 -7.97 10.44 10.11
C VAL A 262 -7.71 11.14 11.43
N HIS A 263 -7.12 10.42 12.39
CA HIS A 263 -6.82 10.96 13.72
C HIS A 263 -5.51 11.78 13.71
N ARG A 264 -5.42 12.83 14.54
CA ARG A 264 -4.22 13.68 14.67
C ARG A 264 -2.98 12.85 15.00
N ALA A 265 -3.09 11.96 16.00
CA ALA A 265 -2.02 11.05 16.40
C ALA A 265 -1.46 10.19 15.25
N GLU A 266 -2.28 9.74 14.29
CA GLU A 266 -1.81 9.00 13.12
C GLU A 266 -0.91 9.88 12.24
N MET A 267 -1.29 11.14 12.05
CA MET A 267 -0.47 12.09 11.31
C MET A 267 0.82 12.44 12.03
N TYR A 268 0.79 12.67 13.35
CA TYR A 268 2.00 12.86 14.15
C TYR A 268 2.96 11.68 14.02
N ALA A 269 2.42 10.46 14.05
CA ALA A 269 3.19 9.24 13.88
C ALA A 269 3.91 9.23 12.52
N ALA A 270 3.17 9.46 11.44
CA ALA A 270 3.71 9.50 10.08
C ALA A 270 4.80 10.58 9.93
N PHE A 271 4.56 11.79 10.46
CA PHE A 271 5.55 12.86 10.43
C PHE A 271 6.83 12.52 11.18
N ALA A 272 6.72 12.01 12.41
CA ALA A 272 7.90 11.63 13.17
C ALA A 272 8.64 10.43 12.60
N GLU A 273 7.94 9.49 11.96
CA GLU A 273 8.56 8.34 11.28
C GLU A 273 9.57 8.82 10.24
N HIS A 274 9.25 9.91 9.54
CA HIS A 274 10.08 10.46 8.46
C HIS A 274 10.81 11.75 8.83
N ALA A 275 10.70 12.24 10.07
CA ALA A 275 11.18 13.57 10.47
C ALA A 275 12.68 13.77 10.24
N GLU A 276 13.51 12.76 10.53
CA GLU A 276 14.96 12.83 10.29
C GLU A 276 15.27 12.94 8.80
N TRP A 277 14.60 12.13 7.96
CA TRP A 277 14.77 12.19 6.52
C TRP A 277 14.33 13.55 5.96
N ILE A 278 13.18 14.06 6.40
CA ILE A 278 12.67 15.39 6.01
C ILE A 278 13.69 16.48 6.35
N LYS A 279 14.29 16.42 7.55
CA LYS A 279 15.30 17.40 7.97
C LYS A 279 16.51 17.41 7.02
N GLU A 280 17.04 16.24 6.69
CA GLU A 280 18.21 16.12 5.81
C GLU A 280 17.88 16.54 4.37
N GLU A 281 16.71 16.16 3.87
CA GLU A 281 16.18 16.61 2.57
C GLU A 281 16.04 18.14 2.52
N GLN A 282 15.49 18.76 3.57
CA GLN A 282 15.36 20.22 3.67
C GLN A 282 16.70 20.93 3.85
N ARG A 283 17.67 20.29 4.50
CA ARG A 283 19.05 20.80 4.61
C ARG A 283 19.73 20.84 3.24
N ALA A 284 19.53 19.81 2.41
CA ALA A 284 20.08 19.74 1.05
C ALA A 284 19.47 20.77 0.10
N ARG A 285 18.26 21.27 0.39
CA ARG A 285 17.61 22.34 -0.39
C ARG A 285 18.22 23.71 -0.12
N LYS A 286 18.14 24.57 -1.14
CA LYS A 286 18.45 26.00 -1.03
C LYS A 286 17.52 26.67 0.00
N LYS A 287 18.03 27.67 0.72
CA LYS A 287 17.37 28.29 1.87
C LYS A 287 15.99 28.89 1.51
N ASP A 288 15.85 29.43 0.32
CA ASP A 288 14.64 30.05 -0.24
C ASP A 288 13.52 29.04 -0.57
N ILE A 289 13.86 27.78 -0.81
CA ILE A 289 12.91 26.71 -1.18
C ILE A 289 12.51 25.86 0.04
N ARG A 290 13.11 26.12 1.22
CA ARG A 290 12.81 25.36 2.43
C ARG A 290 11.39 25.63 2.91
N ILE A 291 10.71 24.56 3.28
CA ILE A 291 9.33 24.64 3.78
C ILE A 291 9.25 24.50 5.31
N VAL A 292 10.36 24.14 5.96
CA VAL A 292 10.48 24.02 7.42
C VAL A 292 11.67 24.80 7.94
N ASP A 293 11.55 25.32 9.16
CA ASP A 293 12.70 25.77 9.93
C ASP A 293 13.44 24.55 10.54
N LEU A 294 14.76 24.49 10.36
CA LEU A 294 15.55 23.32 10.75
C LEU A 294 15.68 23.18 12.27
N ASP A 295 15.61 24.27 13.04
CA ASP A 295 15.76 24.26 14.50
C ASP A 295 14.44 23.86 15.17
N VAL A 296 13.33 24.41 14.68
CA VAL A 296 11.97 24.00 15.08
C VAL A 296 11.78 22.50 14.79
N TRP A 297 12.17 22.05 13.60
CA TRP A 297 12.06 20.63 13.24
C TRP A 297 12.99 19.72 14.06
N SER A 298 14.18 20.22 14.43
CA SER A 298 15.10 19.48 15.32
C SER A 298 14.51 19.29 16.71
N THR A 299 13.78 20.27 17.22
CA THR A 299 13.06 20.19 18.48
C THR A 299 11.99 19.09 18.43
N PHE A 300 11.18 19.07 17.36
CA PHE A 300 10.20 18.01 17.13
C PHE A 300 10.82 16.60 17.08
N ILE A 301 11.96 16.42 16.39
CA ILE A 301 12.65 15.11 16.36
C ILE A 301 13.04 14.64 17.76
N ARG A 302 13.53 15.55 18.63
CA ARG A 302 13.92 15.23 20.01
C ARG A 302 12.71 14.83 20.85
N GLU A 303 11.59 15.55 20.69
CA GLU A 303 10.33 15.25 21.36
C GLU A 303 9.79 13.89 20.93
N ALA A 304 9.71 13.62 19.63
CA ALA A 304 9.27 12.33 19.09
C ALA A 304 10.12 11.16 19.60
N LYS A 305 11.45 11.31 19.66
CA LYS A 305 12.34 10.31 20.27
C LYS A 305 12.04 10.09 21.75
N THR A 306 11.80 11.16 22.49
CA THR A 306 11.46 11.09 23.91
C THR A 306 10.13 10.37 24.14
N GLN A 307 9.12 10.70 23.33
CA GLN A 307 7.82 10.05 23.39
C GLN A 307 7.88 8.57 22.98
N ARG A 308 8.71 8.20 21.99
CA ARG A 308 8.96 6.79 21.63
C ARG A 308 9.52 5.99 22.80
N VAL A 309 10.51 6.54 23.50
CA VAL A 309 11.08 5.89 24.70
C VAL A 309 10.04 5.78 25.81
N LYS A 310 9.23 6.83 26.05
CA LYS A 310 8.14 6.79 27.03
C LYS A 310 7.12 5.71 26.68
N ALA A 311 6.62 5.65 25.45
CA ALA A 311 5.66 4.63 25.02
C ALA A 311 6.23 3.22 25.18
N SER A 312 7.47 2.99 24.74
CA SER A 312 8.14 1.69 24.86
C SER A 312 8.27 1.23 26.31
N ARG A 313 8.49 2.14 27.26
CA ARG A 313 8.52 1.82 28.70
C ARG A 313 7.16 1.36 29.25
N HIS A 314 6.07 1.78 28.63
CA HIS A 314 4.71 1.38 28.97
C HIS A 314 4.21 0.20 28.12
N GLY A 315 5.09 -0.47 27.36
CA GLY A 315 4.69 -1.56 26.46
C GLY A 315 3.86 -1.11 25.25
N ALA A 316 3.76 0.19 25.01
CA ALA A 316 3.05 0.76 23.87
C ALA A 316 4.00 1.02 22.70
N GLN A 317 3.54 0.74 21.49
CA GLN A 317 4.25 1.15 20.28
C GLN A 317 3.84 2.59 19.93
N TRP A 318 4.80 3.52 20.01
CA TRP A 318 4.56 4.92 19.65
C TRP A 318 4.15 5.04 18.19
N GLY A 319 3.10 5.82 17.93
CA GLY A 319 2.58 6.06 16.59
C GLY A 319 1.70 4.95 16.01
N MET A 320 1.51 3.85 16.74
CA MET A 320 0.33 3.02 16.56
C MET A 320 -0.78 3.65 17.41
N PRO A 321 -1.97 3.94 16.85
CA PRO A 321 -3.13 4.13 17.71
C PRO A 321 -3.16 2.89 18.63
N ALA A 322 -3.11 3.09 19.94
CA ALA A 322 -3.49 2.02 20.85
C ALA A 322 -4.84 1.51 20.32
N GLY A 323 -5.04 0.19 20.25
CA GLY A 323 -6.11 -0.45 19.46
C GLY A 323 -7.56 -0.14 19.84
N TYR A 324 -7.85 1.03 20.38
CA TYR A 324 -9.14 1.57 20.78
C TYR A 324 -9.09 3.09 20.60
N TYR A 325 -10.11 3.64 19.95
CA TYR A 325 -10.41 5.06 19.85
C TYR A 325 -10.29 5.71 21.24
N ALA A 326 -9.20 6.40 21.52
CA ALA A 326 -9.27 7.51 22.47
C ALA A 326 -10.28 8.48 21.85
N SER A 327 -11.37 8.76 22.56
CA SER A 327 -12.40 9.65 22.07
C SER A 327 -11.78 11.03 21.83
N ASP A 328 -11.81 11.50 20.58
CA ASP A 328 -11.39 12.86 20.18
C ASP A 328 -12.03 13.99 21.01
N ALA A 329 -13.08 13.68 21.79
CA ALA A 329 -13.79 14.64 22.62
C ALA A 329 -12.91 15.35 23.65
N ASP A 330 -11.83 14.72 24.13
CA ASP A 330 -10.95 15.32 25.14
C ASP A 330 -9.83 16.19 24.53
N GLU A 331 -9.50 16.05 23.23
CA GLU A 331 -8.43 16.84 22.58
C GLU A 331 -8.95 18.10 21.87
N ASP A 332 -10.24 18.16 21.49
CA ASP A 332 -10.82 19.33 20.82
C ASP A 332 -11.22 20.45 21.81
N GLU A 333 -11.42 20.16 23.11
CA GLU A 333 -11.65 21.19 24.14
C GLU A 333 -10.38 22.01 24.45
N GLU A 334 -9.21 21.37 24.55
CA GLU A 334 -7.94 22.05 24.84
C GLU A 334 -7.48 23.01 23.72
N GLU A 335 -7.81 22.74 22.44
CA GLU A 335 -7.39 23.61 21.32
C GLU A 335 -8.19 24.92 21.27
N SER A 336 -9.42 24.93 21.78
CA SER A 336 -10.24 26.14 21.86
C SER A 336 -9.71 27.15 22.89
N GLU A 337 -9.06 26.65 23.95
CA GLU A 337 -8.48 27.50 25.01
C GLU A 337 -7.10 28.07 24.62
N GLU A 338 -6.25 27.30 23.92
CA GLU A 338 -4.93 27.79 23.46
C GLU A 338 -5.04 28.89 22.37
N GLU A 339 -6.01 28.83 21.45
CA GLU A 339 -6.18 29.88 20.43
C GLU A 339 -6.65 31.22 21.03
N ASP A 340 -7.43 31.17 22.12
CA ASP A 340 -7.88 32.36 22.87
C ASP A 340 -6.78 32.95 23.79
N GLU A 341 -5.85 32.13 24.30
CA GLU A 341 -4.73 32.62 25.14
C GLU A 341 -3.63 33.33 24.32
N VAL A 342 -3.34 32.86 23.10
CA VAL A 342 -2.30 33.49 22.25
C VAL A 342 -2.75 34.88 21.77
N ALA A 343 -4.07 35.12 21.66
CA ALA A 343 -4.61 36.44 21.36
C ALA A 343 -4.56 37.44 22.54
N ARG A 344 -4.38 36.96 23.79
CA ARG A 344 -4.38 37.81 25.00
C ARG A 344 -2.99 38.17 25.53
N ASN A 345 -1.92 37.57 25.02
CA ASN A 345 -0.55 37.86 25.46
C ASN A 345 0.15 38.89 24.57
N VAL A 346 -0.40 40.11 24.54
CA VAL A 346 0.29 41.32 24.07
C VAL A 346 0.24 42.36 25.19
N ASP A 347 1.05 42.16 26.24
CA ASP A 347 1.71 43.28 26.93
C ASP A 347 2.82 42.77 27.88
N PRO A 348 4.09 43.17 27.69
CA PRO A 348 5.17 42.78 28.59
C PRO A 348 5.19 43.67 29.83
N SER A 349 4.64 43.19 30.94
CA SER A 349 4.87 43.81 32.25
C SER A 349 6.29 43.47 32.76
N PRO A 350 7.02 44.43 33.35
CA PRO A 350 8.40 44.22 33.80
C PRO A 350 8.47 43.34 35.07
N PRO A 351 9.58 42.63 35.28
CA PRO A 351 9.70 41.62 36.33
C PRO A 351 9.80 42.26 37.73
N SER A 352 8.80 41.96 38.57
CA SER A 352 8.82 42.25 40.00
C SER A 352 9.77 41.28 40.70
N GLN A 353 10.84 41.83 41.28
CA GLN A 353 11.76 41.11 42.15
C GLN A 353 11.08 40.83 43.49
N ASN A 354 10.97 39.56 43.86
CA ASN A 354 10.86 39.16 45.26
C ASN A 354 11.70 37.90 45.50
N PRO A 355 12.58 37.89 46.52
CA PRO A 355 13.44 36.75 46.84
C PRO A 355 12.68 35.77 47.72
N GLU A 356 12.37 34.59 47.18
CA GLU A 356 11.71 33.52 47.93
C GLU A 356 12.73 32.48 48.42
N SER A 357 12.56 32.16 49.69
CA SER A 357 13.37 31.39 50.62
C SER A 357 13.73 29.98 50.14
N GLN A 358 15.01 29.61 50.26
CA GLN A 358 15.46 28.23 50.08
C GLN A 358 15.07 27.36 51.28
N PRO A 359 14.50 26.16 51.07
CA PRO A 359 14.47 25.11 52.08
C PRO A 359 15.75 24.23 52.05
N GLU A 360 16.12 23.78 53.23
CA GLU A 360 17.33 23.04 53.59
C GLU A 360 17.54 21.70 52.85
N PRO A 361 18.81 21.26 52.71
CA PRO A 361 19.15 20.03 51.97
C PRO A 361 18.85 18.76 52.79
N ALA A 362 17.89 17.97 52.29
CA ALA A 362 17.65 16.61 52.77
C ALA A 362 18.85 15.68 52.49
N THR A 363 19.13 14.84 53.48
CA THR A 363 20.28 13.94 53.58
C THR A 363 20.41 12.95 52.41
N ARG A 364 21.62 12.95 51.84
CA ARG A 364 22.06 12.15 50.69
C ARG A 364 22.19 10.67 51.06
N LYS A 365 21.17 9.85 50.75
CA LYS A 365 21.32 8.38 50.78
C LYS A 365 22.36 7.94 49.74
N LYS A 366 23.44 7.29 50.19
CA LYS A 366 24.47 6.63 49.36
C LYS A 366 23.80 5.65 48.38
N ARG A 367 23.74 6.00 47.10
CA ARG A 367 23.46 5.05 46.01
C ARG A 367 24.71 4.19 45.81
N LEU A 368 24.53 2.87 45.87
CA LEU A 368 25.52 1.88 45.43
C LEU A 368 25.85 2.12 43.95
N ALA A 369 27.13 1.98 43.61
CA ALA A 369 27.64 2.19 42.27
C ALA A 369 26.96 1.23 41.27
N PRO A 370 26.58 1.69 40.06
CA PRO A 370 26.12 0.81 39.01
C PRO A 370 27.27 -0.10 38.55
N PRO A 371 26.99 -1.37 38.19
CA PRO A 371 27.99 -2.26 37.64
C PRO A 371 28.57 -1.72 36.32
N PRO A 372 29.82 -2.06 35.97
CA PRO A 372 30.48 -1.57 34.78
C PRO A 372 29.70 -1.97 33.51
N PRO A 373 29.66 -1.09 32.49
CA PRO A 373 28.96 -1.37 31.25
C PRO A 373 29.60 -2.55 30.54
N LEU A 374 28.82 -3.63 30.38
CA LEU A 374 29.20 -4.74 29.50
C LEU A 374 29.37 -4.22 28.07
N PRO A 375 30.34 -4.75 27.31
CA PRO A 375 30.61 -4.31 25.94
C PRO A 375 29.35 -4.47 25.10
N LEU A 376 28.88 -3.34 24.56
CA LEU A 376 27.81 -3.28 23.57
C LEU A 376 28.22 -4.09 22.34
N ARG A 377 27.90 -5.37 22.35
CA ARG A 377 27.83 -6.19 21.13
C ARG A 377 26.83 -5.48 20.22
N ARG A 378 27.32 -4.90 19.12
CA ARG A 378 26.51 -4.44 17.98
C ARG A 378 25.76 -5.66 17.44
N ASN A 379 24.60 -5.91 18.02
CA ASN A 379 23.63 -6.85 17.50
C ASN A 379 23.00 -6.14 16.29
N THR A 380 23.54 -6.41 15.10
CA THR A 380 22.84 -6.18 13.83
C THR A 380 21.65 -7.15 13.81
N LYS A 381 20.61 -6.85 14.60
CA LYS A 381 19.34 -7.54 14.43
C LYS A 381 18.84 -7.19 13.02
N PRO A 382 18.45 -8.18 12.21
CA PRO A 382 17.77 -7.89 10.95
C PRO A 382 16.60 -6.98 11.25
N VAL A 383 16.45 -5.92 10.45
CA VAL A 383 15.27 -5.04 10.50
C VAL A 383 14.07 -5.97 10.45
N ASN A 384 13.28 -6.02 11.53
CA ASN A 384 12.06 -6.80 11.56
C ASN A 384 11.21 -6.31 10.39
N HIS A 385 11.09 -7.14 9.35
CA HIS A 385 10.12 -6.91 8.29
C HIS A 385 8.77 -6.71 8.98
N ARG A 386 8.17 -5.55 8.71
CA ARG A 386 6.85 -5.15 9.18
C ARG A 386 5.95 -6.39 9.12
N ARG A 387 5.35 -6.79 10.25
CA ARG A 387 4.18 -7.67 10.15
C ARG A 387 3.22 -6.91 9.26
N SER A 388 2.94 -7.45 8.08
CA SER A 388 1.91 -6.98 7.17
C SER A 388 0.59 -7.06 7.93
N HIS A 389 0.30 -6.03 8.75
CA HIS A 389 -1.06 -5.73 9.12
C HIS A 389 -1.73 -5.44 7.79
N GLY A 390 -2.60 -6.36 7.37
CA GLY A 390 -3.33 -6.20 6.13
C GLY A 390 -3.89 -4.78 6.07
N PRO A 391 -3.85 -4.13 4.90
CA PRO A 391 -4.30 -2.77 4.76
C PRO A 391 -5.70 -2.62 5.38
N ILE A 392 -5.79 -1.80 6.44
CA ILE A 392 -7.07 -1.31 6.95
C ILE A 392 -7.53 -0.32 5.90
N TYR A 393 -8.04 -0.83 4.78
CA TYR A 393 -8.67 -0.02 3.76
C TYR A 393 -9.92 0.61 4.38
N ASP A 394 -10.16 1.88 4.06
CA ASP A 394 -11.53 2.41 4.01
C ASP A 394 -12.29 1.41 3.16
N SER A 395 -13.07 0.52 3.78
CA SER A 395 -13.63 -0.62 3.09
C SER A 395 -14.42 -0.10 1.89
N ASP A 396 -13.83 -0.19 0.70
CA ASP A 396 -14.49 0.09 -0.57
C ASP A 396 -15.73 -0.83 -0.72
N PHE A 397 -15.80 -1.87 0.09
CA PHE A 397 -16.94 -2.73 0.38
C PHE A 397 -17.69 -2.22 1.62
N SER A 398 -18.31 -1.05 1.53
CA SER A 398 -19.36 -0.71 2.49
C SER A 398 -20.57 -1.62 2.19
N PRO A 399 -21.14 -2.35 3.15
CA PRO A 399 -22.44 -2.98 2.93
C PRO A 399 -23.46 -1.90 2.56
N ALA A 400 -24.40 -2.23 1.67
CA ALA A 400 -25.50 -1.33 1.33
C ALA A 400 -26.09 -0.74 2.62
N SER A 401 -26.20 0.58 2.68
CA SER A 401 -26.69 1.33 3.84
C SER A 401 -28.11 0.88 4.18
N SER A 402 -28.24 -0.18 4.98
CA SER A 402 -29.48 -0.46 5.69
C SER A 402 -29.56 0.55 6.81
N SER A 403 -30.63 1.31 6.84
CA SER A 403 -31.00 2.37 7.79
C SER A 403 -31.06 1.96 9.28
N TYR A 404 -30.48 0.82 9.64
CA TYR A 404 -30.53 0.20 10.97
C TYR A 404 -29.17 -0.19 11.58
N ALA A 405 -28.03 0.07 10.93
CA ALA A 405 -26.74 -0.44 11.43
C ALA A 405 -25.93 0.61 12.21
N SER A 406 -26.43 0.99 13.39
CA SER A 406 -25.61 1.45 14.53
C SER A 406 -25.74 0.48 15.71
N SER A 407 -25.80 -0.81 15.42
CA SER A 407 -25.61 -1.84 16.45
C SER A 407 -24.18 -2.30 16.35
N SER A 408 -23.34 -1.75 17.23
CA SER A 408 -22.05 -2.30 17.63
C SER A 408 -22.22 -3.82 17.80
N SER A 409 -21.76 -4.60 16.82
CA SER A 409 -21.69 -6.04 16.97
C SER A 409 -20.56 -6.29 17.96
N CYS A 410 -20.93 -6.45 19.23
CA CYS A 410 -20.03 -6.97 20.24
C CYS A 410 -19.26 -8.17 19.64
N PRO A 411 -17.94 -8.28 19.86
CA PRO A 411 -17.22 -9.49 19.49
C PRO A 411 -17.99 -10.70 20.02
N PRO A 412 -18.08 -11.81 19.26
CA PRO A 412 -18.76 -13.01 19.73
C PRO A 412 -18.20 -13.36 21.11
N SER A 413 -19.09 -13.71 22.05
CA SER A 413 -18.68 -14.06 23.40
C SER A 413 -17.51 -15.06 23.32
N PRO A 414 -16.41 -14.87 24.08
CA PRO A 414 -15.21 -15.71 23.98
C PRO A 414 -15.53 -17.21 24.00
N SER A 415 -16.60 -17.58 24.72
CA SER A 415 -17.17 -18.94 24.80
C SER A 415 -17.60 -19.59 23.50
N LEU A 416 -17.88 -18.85 22.42
CA LEU A 416 -18.23 -19.44 21.12
C LEU A 416 -16.97 -19.78 20.30
N ARG A 417 -15.90 -19.00 20.48
CA ARG A 417 -14.64 -19.22 19.75
C ARG A 417 -13.93 -20.48 20.18
N ASP A 418 -14.01 -20.79 21.47
CA ASP A 418 -13.40 -21.98 22.05
C ASP A 418 -14.13 -23.28 21.62
N SER A 419 -15.35 -23.17 21.08
CA SER A 419 -16.13 -24.31 20.60
C SER A 419 -15.85 -24.67 19.13
N TYR A 420 -15.07 -23.87 18.39
CA TYR A 420 -14.69 -24.22 17.02
C TYR A 420 -13.57 -25.26 17.01
N PRO A 421 -13.63 -26.26 16.11
CA PRO A 421 -12.47 -27.08 15.80
C PRO A 421 -11.34 -26.19 15.27
N SER A 422 -10.25 -26.08 16.03
CA SER A 422 -9.17 -25.11 15.77
C SER A 422 -8.54 -25.26 14.37
N TRP A 423 -8.58 -26.48 13.82
CA TRP A 423 -8.05 -26.79 12.50
C TRP A 423 -8.88 -26.21 11.35
N GLY A 424 -10.15 -25.83 11.57
CA GLY A 424 -11.01 -25.19 10.55
C GLY A 424 -10.50 -23.82 10.09
N PHE A 425 -9.60 -23.18 10.84
CA PHE A 425 -8.97 -21.91 10.47
C PHE A 425 -7.65 -22.09 9.71
N SER A 426 -7.22 -23.33 9.48
CA SER A 426 -5.99 -23.65 8.76
C SER A 426 -6.32 -24.24 7.39
N THR A 427 -5.58 -23.85 6.34
CA THR A 427 -5.76 -24.47 5.02
C THR A 427 -5.34 -25.94 5.09
N PRO A 428 -6.25 -26.90 4.82
CA PRO A 428 -5.92 -28.31 4.87
C PRO A 428 -4.90 -28.65 3.78
N ARG A 429 -3.97 -29.56 4.08
CA ARG A 429 -2.93 -30.00 3.14
C ARG A 429 -3.14 -31.45 2.77
N LEU A 430 -3.28 -31.73 1.48
CA LEU A 430 -3.35 -33.09 0.97
C LEU A 430 -1.95 -33.71 0.91
N GLY A 431 -1.77 -34.89 1.50
CA GLY A 431 -0.50 -35.61 1.46
C GLY A 431 -0.17 -36.16 0.07
N ALA A 432 1.09 -36.53 -0.16
CA ALA A 432 1.52 -37.14 -1.43
C ALA A 432 0.81 -38.46 -1.76
N SER A 433 0.31 -39.16 -0.74
CA SER A 433 -0.53 -40.36 -0.86
C SER A 433 -1.99 -40.07 -1.25
N LEU A 434 -2.34 -38.80 -1.49
CA LEU A 434 -3.71 -38.34 -1.73
C LEU A 434 -4.68 -38.69 -0.59
N THR A 435 -4.11 -38.82 0.62
CA THR A 435 -4.87 -39.03 1.85
C THR A 435 -4.76 -37.82 2.76
N TRP A 436 -5.82 -37.57 3.52
CA TRP A 436 -5.88 -36.56 4.56
C TRP A 436 -6.58 -37.15 5.78
N SER A 437 -5.96 -37.05 6.96
CA SER A 437 -6.55 -37.44 8.24
C SER A 437 -7.01 -36.20 8.99
N CYS A 438 -8.15 -36.29 9.66
CA CYS A 438 -8.62 -35.20 10.52
C CYS A 438 -7.56 -34.88 11.60
N PRO A 439 -7.17 -33.60 11.82
CA PRO A 439 -6.23 -33.23 12.87
C PRO A 439 -6.76 -33.41 14.29
N GLU A 440 -8.07 -33.58 14.46
CA GLU A 440 -8.69 -33.81 15.76
C GLU A 440 -8.32 -35.19 16.29
N THR A 441 -7.67 -35.23 17.47
CA THR A 441 -7.03 -36.45 18.00
C THR A 441 -7.97 -37.64 18.18
N GLN A 442 -9.26 -37.40 18.35
CA GLN A 442 -10.28 -38.42 18.58
C GLN A 442 -11.12 -38.74 17.33
N CYS A 443 -10.85 -38.09 16.20
CA CYS A 443 -11.60 -38.29 14.98
C CYS A 443 -10.91 -39.32 14.07
N PRO A 444 -11.50 -40.51 13.84
CA PRO A 444 -10.90 -41.53 12.99
C PRO A 444 -11.08 -41.25 11.48
N TYR A 445 -11.59 -40.08 11.10
CA TYR A 445 -11.89 -39.76 9.71
C TYR A 445 -10.62 -39.66 8.87
N LEU A 446 -10.56 -40.53 7.86
CA LEU A 446 -9.49 -40.58 6.87
C LEU A 446 -10.11 -40.42 5.48
N LEU A 447 -9.80 -39.30 4.84
CA LEU A 447 -10.18 -39.02 3.46
C LEU A 447 -9.12 -39.58 2.51
N ASN A 448 -9.51 -40.36 1.52
CA ASN A 448 -8.66 -40.85 0.46
C ASN A 448 -9.21 -40.41 -0.90
N MET A 449 -8.62 -39.38 -1.49
CA MET A 449 -9.12 -38.80 -2.75
C MET A 449 -9.10 -39.81 -3.91
N GLY A 450 -8.23 -40.81 -3.88
CA GLY A 450 -8.20 -41.89 -4.87
C GLY A 450 -9.40 -42.83 -4.81
N LYS A 451 -9.99 -43.03 -3.63
CA LYS A 451 -11.16 -43.89 -3.42
C LYS A 451 -12.46 -43.11 -3.37
N ASP A 452 -12.45 -41.96 -2.70
CA ASP A 452 -13.66 -41.21 -2.35
C ASP A 452 -14.05 -40.21 -3.45
N ALA A 453 -13.15 -39.91 -4.38
CA ALA A 453 -13.39 -39.05 -5.54
C ALA A 453 -12.90 -39.69 -6.86
N PRO A 454 -13.48 -40.85 -7.26
CA PRO A 454 -12.99 -41.65 -8.39
C PRO A 454 -13.07 -40.93 -9.74
N GLY A 455 -13.90 -39.90 -9.87
CA GLY A 455 -14.07 -39.12 -11.12
C GLY A 455 -12.98 -38.09 -11.40
N LEU A 456 -12.00 -37.91 -10.49
CA LEU A 456 -10.93 -36.92 -10.65
C LEU A 456 -9.75 -37.43 -11.49
N PHE A 457 -9.64 -38.74 -11.67
CA PHE A 457 -8.56 -39.37 -12.42
C PHE A 457 -9.07 -39.71 -13.82
N GLY A 458 -8.48 -39.09 -14.83
CA GLY A 458 -8.78 -39.42 -16.22
C GLY A 458 -8.40 -40.87 -16.56
N PRO A 459 -8.85 -41.39 -17.72
CA PRO A 459 -8.57 -42.77 -18.15
C PRO A 459 -7.07 -43.10 -18.29
N LEU A 460 -6.20 -42.08 -18.36
CA LEU A 460 -4.73 -42.22 -18.41
C LEU A 460 -4.05 -41.90 -17.07
N GLY A 461 -4.80 -41.71 -15.97
CA GLY A 461 -4.26 -41.30 -14.68
C GLY A 461 -3.89 -39.81 -14.60
N GLU A 462 -4.25 -39.01 -15.61
CA GLU A 462 -4.10 -37.56 -15.56
C GLU A 462 -5.05 -36.96 -14.52
N VAL A 463 -4.50 -36.08 -13.67
CA VAL A 463 -5.26 -35.42 -12.60
C VAL A 463 -5.36 -33.94 -12.90
N ASP A 464 -6.59 -33.45 -12.98
CA ASP A 464 -6.86 -32.02 -12.99
C ASP A 464 -6.64 -31.47 -11.56
N LEU A 465 -5.49 -30.84 -11.35
CA LEU A 465 -5.08 -30.33 -10.03
C LEU A 465 -6.08 -29.30 -9.46
N GLN A 466 -6.76 -28.54 -10.31
CA GLN A 466 -7.74 -27.57 -9.86
C GLN A 466 -8.98 -28.29 -9.33
N LYS A 467 -9.54 -29.23 -10.10
CA LYS A 467 -10.69 -30.03 -9.66
C LYS A 467 -10.37 -30.87 -8.42
N LEU A 468 -9.15 -31.41 -8.33
CA LEU A 468 -8.69 -32.12 -7.13
C LEU A 468 -8.69 -31.19 -5.91
N SER A 469 -8.17 -29.98 -6.05
CA SER A 469 -8.13 -29.00 -4.96
C SER A 469 -9.53 -28.57 -4.52
N GLU A 470 -10.43 -28.32 -5.46
CA GLU A 470 -11.81 -27.92 -5.18
C GLU A 470 -12.58 -29.03 -4.46
N GLU A 471 -12.48 -30.27 -4.95
CA GLU A 471 -13.17 -31.41 -4.36
C GLU A 471 -12.61 -31.79 -2.99
N PHE A 472 -11.29 -31.70 -2.83
CA PHE A 472 -10.63 -31.88 -1.53
C PHE A 472 -11.12 -30.86 -0.50
N GLN A 473 -11.13 -29.56 -0.86
CA GLN A 473 -11.62 -28.51 0.03
C GLN A 473 -13.09 -28.72 0.41
N ARG A 474 -13.94 -29.12 -0.55
CA ARG A 474 -15.36 -29.41 -0.33
C ARG A 474 -15.56 -30.54 0.68
N MET A 475 -14.82 -31.65 0.54
CA MET A 475 -14.94 -32.80 1.44
C MET A 475 -14.40 -32.52 2.84
N VAL A 476 -13.28 -31.81 2.95
CA VAL A 476 -12.74 -31.37 4.26
C VAL A 476 -13.69 -30.39 4.95
N PHE A 477 -14.28 -29.46 4.20
CA PHE A 477 -15.26 -28.52 4.74
C PHE A 477 -16.51 -29.24 5.27
N HIS A 478 -17.05 -30.22 4.53
CA HIS A 478 -18.19 -31.00 5.00
C HIS A 478 -17.87 -31.81 6.26
N HIS A 479 -16.63 -32.28 6.41
CA HIS A 479 -16.18 -32.93 7.64
C HIS A 479 -16.02 -31.93 8.79
N TRP A 480 -15.57 -30.71 8.51
CA TRP A 480 -15.53 -29.63 9.51
C TRP A 480 -16.93 -29.25 9.99
N GLU A 481 -17.91 -29.14 9.09
CA GLU A 481 -19.31 -28.91 9.46
C GLU A 481 -19.88 -30.01 10.37
N TRP A 482 -19.47 -31.26 10.16
CA TRP A 482 -19.85 -32.35 11.06
C TRP A 482 -19.32 -32.11 12.49
N HIS A 483 -18.05 -31.71 12.63
CA HIS A 483 -17.49 -31.34 13.94
C HIS A 483 -18.17 -30.12 14.57
N LEU A 484 -18.63 -29.14 13.76
CA LEU A 484 -19.44 -28.05 14.29
C LEU A 484 -20.72 -28.59 14.93
N ARG A 485 -21.43 -29.50 14.24
CA ARG A 485 -22.68 -30.09 14.75
C ARG A 485 -22.46 -30.89 16.03
N GLU A 486 -21.39 -31.69 16.10
CA GLU A 486 -21.01 -32.41 17.33
C GLU A 486 -20.72 -31.44 18.49
N ASN A 487 -20.22 -30.24 18.21
CA ASN A 487 -20.00 -29.19 19.20
C ASN A 487 -21.25 -28.32 19.48
N GLY A 488 -22.43 -28.73 19.00
CA GLY A 488 -23.68 -27.98 19.17
C GLY A 488 -23.75 -26.70 18.35
N LEU A 489 -23.02 -26.63 17.23
CA LEU A 489 -22.97 -25.49 16.32
C LEU A 489 -23.51 -25.86 14.94
N GLU A 490 -24.11 -24.89 14.25
CA GLU A 490 -24.52 -25.04 12.85
C GLU A 490 -23.96 -23.93 11.97
N TRP A 491 -23.52 -24.32 10.78
CA TRP A 491 -23.12 -23.42 9.71
C TRP A 491 -24.36 -23.01 8.90
N ILE A 492 -24.50 -21.71 8.65
CA ILE A 492 -25.62 -21.16 7.89
C ILE A 492 -25.09 -20.20 6.83
N ASP A 493 -25.38 -20.51 5.57
CA ASP A 493 -25.18 -19.61 4.46
C ASP A 493 -26.25 -18.52 4.47
N THR A 494 -25.81 -17.27 4.40
CA THR A 494 -26.65 -16.08 4.33
C THR A 494 -26.34 -15.30 3.05
N PRO A 495 -27.25 -14.43 2.58
CA PRO A 495 -26.95 -13.56 1.43
C PRO A 495 -25.74 -12.64 1.63
N LYS A 496 -25.30 -12.43 2.88
CA LYS A 496 -24.17 -11.55 3.25
C LYS A 496 -22.88 -12.31 3.57
N GLY A 497 -22.86 -13.63 3.40
CA GLY A 497 -21.74 -14.50 3.77
C GLY A 497 -22.22 -15.65 4.66
N CYS A 498 -21.39 -16.13 5.56
CA CYS A 498 -21.67 -17.31 6.38
C CYS A 498 -21.59 -16.99 7.86
N ILE A 499 -22.48 -17.58 8.66
CA ILE A 499 -22.49 -17.45 10.11
C ILE A 499 -22.50 -18.84 10.75
N VAL A 500 -21.86 -18.95 11.91
CA VAL A 500 -21.99 -20.13 12.78
C VAL A 500 -22.75 -19.73 14.03
N ARG A 501 -23.77 -20.50 14.40
CA ARG A 501 -24.56 -20.27 15.61
C ARG A 501 -24.72 -21.56 16.41
N ARG A 502 -25.05 -21.44 17.71
CA ARG A 502 -25.43 -22.61 18.50
C ARG A 502 -26.77 -23.14 18.02
N ILE A 503 -26.86 -24.47 17.88
CA ILE A 503 -28.13 -25.17 17.67
C ILE A 503 -28.94 -24.95 18.96
N ALA A 504 -30.15 -24.40 18.84
CA ALA A 504 -31.02 -24.27 19.99
C ALA A 504 -31.37 -25.67 20.48
N ASP A 505 -31.01 -26.01 21.72
CA ASP A 505 -31.31 -27.32 22.31
C ASP A 505 -32.80 -27.62 22.11
N ALA A 506 -33.11 -28.66 21.32
CA ALA A 506 -34.47 -29.07 21.01
C ALA A 506 -35.21 -29.57 22.28
N ASP A 507 -34.46 -29.89 23.34
CA ASP A 507 -35.00 -30.13 24.66
C ASP A 507 -35.04 -28.83 25.45
N GLY A 508 -36.21 -28.19 25.47
CA GLY A 508 -36.57 -27.12 26.40
C GLY A 508 -36.57 -27.56 27.88
N ARG A 509 -35.60 -28.36 28.33
CA ARG A 509 -35.25 -28.47 29.75
C ARG A 509 -34.39 -27.28 30.11
N GLN A 510 -35.07 -26.20 30.47
CA GLN A 510 -34.51 -25.19 31.38
C GLN A 510 -33.77 -25.93 32.52
N GLU A 511 -32.44 -25.90 32.50
CA GLU A 511 -31.65 -26.06 33.71
C GLU A 511 -32.04 -24.90 34.64
N ARG A 512 -33.09 -25.10 35.43
CA ARG A 512 -33.29 -24.36 36.67
C ARG A 512 -32.06 -24.63 37.53
N ASN A 513 -31.24 -23.59 37.66
CA ASN A 513 -30.34 -23.31 38.76
C ASN A 513 -30.48 -24.30 39.93
N LYS A 514 -29.55 -25.25 40.06
CA LYS A 514 -29.19 -25.80 41.36
C LYS A 514 -28.14 -24.91 41.99
N SER A 515 -28.64 -23.85 42.63
CA SER A 515 -28.01 -23.23 43.78
C SER A 515 -28.33 -24.06 45.03
N HIS A 516 -27.33 -24.19 45.93
CA HIS A 516 -27.25 -24.96 47.20
C HIS A 516 -26.70 -26.38 46.99
N THR A 517 -25.51 -26.74 47.51
CA THR A 517 -24.80 -26.38 48.76
C THR A 517 -23.29 -26.46 48.55
#